data_AF-M6KBS2-F1
#
_entry.id   AF-M6KBS2-F1
#
_cell.length_a   1.000
_cell.length_b   1.000
_cell.length_c   1.000
_cell.angle_alpha   90.00
_cell.angle_beta   90.00
_cell.angle_gamma   90.00
#
_symmetry.space_group_name_H-M   'P 1'
#
loop_
_entity.id
_entity.type
_entity.pdbx_description
1 polymer ?
#
loop_
_entity_poly.entity_id
_entity_poly.type
_entity_poly.pdbx_seq_one_letter_code
_entity_poly.pdbx_strand_id
1 'polypeptide(L)' 'MSYSVFMNSLKKLGIHMDRKSLAELAFNDREVFNSLVEKIKVAG' A
#
# COMPACT_ATOMS: atom_id res chain seq x y z
N MET A 1 5.48 -9.24 -1.58
CA MET A 1 4.06 -9.32 -1.16
C MET A 1 3.22 -9.47 -2.41
N SER A 2 2.28 -10.42 -2.43
CA SER A 2 1.29 -10.48 -3.50
C SER A 2 0.31 -9.32 -3.35
N TYR A 3 -0.22 -8.83 -4.47
CA TYR A 3 -1.18 -7.72 -4.50
C TYR A 3 -2.35 -7.93 -3.53
N SER A 4 -2.86 -9.16 -3.42
CA SER A 4 -3.95 -9.51 -2.50
C SER A 4 -3.58 -9.32 -1.03
N VAL A 5 -2.35 -9.65 -0.62
CA VAL A 5 -1.86 -9.44 0.75
C VAL A 5 -1.78 -7.96 1.05
N PHE A 6 -1.25 -7.18 0.12
CA PHE A 6 -1.12 -5.73 0.24
C PHE A 6 -2.49 -5.04 0.37
N MET A 7 -3.44 -5.39 -0.50
CA MET A 7 -4.81 -4.86 -0.44
C MET A 7 -5.54 -5.27 0.84
N ASN A 8 -5.31 -6.49 1.33
CA ASN A 8 -5.88 -6.95 2.59
C ASN A 8 -5.35 -6.15 3.79
N SER A 9 -4.04 -5.87 3.82
CA SER A 9 -3.44 -5.05 4.87
C SER A 9 -3.90 -3.59 4.81
N LEU A 10 -4.05 -3.01 3.62
CA LEU A 10 -4.66 -1.68 3.46
C LEU A 10 -6.07 -1.64 4.06
N LYS A 11 -6.88 -2.66 3.76
CA LYS A 11 -8.22 -2.80 4.33
C LYS A 11 -8.21 -2.97 5.85
N LYS A 12 -7.27 -3.74 6.41
CA LYS A 12 -7.09 -3.89 7.87
C LYS A 12 -6.74 -2.57 8.56
N LEU A 13 -5.96 -1.72 7.90
CA LEU A 13 -5.59 -0.39 8.38
C LEU A 13 -6.69 0.66 8.15
N GLY A 14 -7.83 0.28 7.56
CA GLY A 14 -8.90 1.22 7.21
C GLY A 14 -8.55 2.16 6.05
N ILE A 15 -7.47 1.89 5.32
CA ILE A 15 -7.00 2.73 4.22
C ILE A 15 -7.70 2.24 2.94
N HIS A 16 -8.70 3.00 2.51
CA HIS A 16 -9.33 2.81 1.20
C HIS A 16 -8.51 3.52 0.14
N MET A 17 -7.74 2.76 -0.64
CA MET A 17 -6.92 3.28 -1.73
C MET A 17 -7.31 2.60 -3.04
N ASP A 18 -7.49 3.40 -4.09
CA ASP A 18 -7.77 2.89 -5.41
C ASP A 18 -6.50 2.40 -6.10
N ARG A 19 -6.67 1.34 -6.91
CA ARG A 19 -5.60 0.69 -7.69
C ARG A 19 -4.84 1.69 -8.56
N LYS A 20 -5.56 2.69 -9.08
CA LYS A 20 -5.01 3.75 -9.93
C LYS A 20 -4.10 4.67 -9.15
N SER A 21 -4.58 5.21 -8.03
CA SER A 21 -3.81 6.06 -7.13
C SER A 21 -2.61 5.31 -6.54
N LEU A 22 -2.78 4.02 -6.21
CA LEU A 22 -1.68 3.19 -5.76
C LEU A 22 -0.58 3.05 -6.83
N ALA A 23 -0.97 2.81 -8.08
CA ALA A 23 -0.02 2.70 -9.18
C ALA A 23 0.68 4.04 -9.44
N GLU A 24 -0.07 5.13 -9.51
CA GLU A 24 0.48 6.49 -9.69
C GLU A 24 1.45 6.86 -8.56
N LEU A 25 1.14 6.49 -7.32
CA LEU A 25 1.97 6.77 -6.15
C LEU A 25 3.21 5.87 -6.13
N ALA A 26 3.09 4.60 -6.54
CA ALA A 26 4.25 3.72 -6.72
C ALA A 26 5.21 4.20 -7.82
N PHE A 27 4.68 4.84 -8.86
CA PHE A 27 5.47 5.35 -9.99
C PHE A 27 6.05 6.74 -9.73
N ASN A 28 5.27 7.68 -9.18
CA ASN A 28 5.72 9.05 -8.92
C ASN A 28 6.50 9.16 -7.60
N ASP A 29 6.06 8.49 -6.55
CA ASP A 29 6.56 8.71 -5.17
C ASP A 29 6.96 7.40 -4.49
N ARG A 30 8.11 6.89 -4.91
CA ARG A 30 8.67 5.64 -4.40
C ARG A 30 8.96 5.65 -2.89
N GLU A 31 9.32 6.82 -2.33
CA GLU A 31 9.55 6.96 -0.88
C GLU A 31 8.27 6.82 -0.05
N VAL A 32 7.18 7.46 -0.52
CA VAL A 32 5.87 7.38 0.13
C VAL A 32 5.33 5.96 0.02
N PHE A 33 5.47 5.33 -1.15
CA PHE A 33 5.10 3.93 -1.35
C PHE A 33 5.88 3.00 -0.41
N ASN A 34 7.19 3.18 -0.26
CA ASN A 34 8.00 2.38 0.66
C ASN A 34 7.57 2.57 2.12
N SER A 35 7.31 3.80 2.56
CA SER A 35 6.80 4.07 3.92
C SER A 35 5.44 3.42 4.16
N LEU A 36 4.59 3.38 3.14
CA LEU A 36 3.29 2.72 3.19
C LEU A 36 3.46 1.18 3.30
N VAL A 37 4.35 0.60 2.49
CA VAL A 37 4.70 -0.83 2.52
C VAL A 37 5.28 -1.22 3.87
N GLU A 38 6.12 -0.38 4.49
CA GLU A 38 6.66 -0.59 5.83
C GLU A 38 5.55 -0.61 6.89
N LYS A 39 4.66 0.39 6.88
CA LYS A 39 3.48 0.42 7.78
C LYS A 39 2.61 -0.84 7.62
N ILE A 40 2.41 -1.27 6.39
CA ILE A 40 1.63 -2.47 6.04
C ILE A 40 2.33 -3.75 6.49
N LYS A 41 3.66 -3.83 6.37
CA LYS A 41 4.46 -4.95 6.85
C LYS A 41 4.42 -5.09 8.36
N VAL A 42 4.47 -3.99 9.10
CA VAL A 42 4.43 -4.00 10.57
C VAL A 42 3.04 -4.39 11.09
N ALA A 43 1.98 -4.05 10.36
CA ALA A 43 0.60 -4.42 10.71
C ALA A 43 0.19 -5.85 10.26
N GLY A 44 1.07 -6.54 9.54
CA GLY A 44 0.81 -7.82 8.86
C GLY A 44 1.08 -9.04 9.72
#